data_AF-A0A8D2ZVP4-F1
#
_entry.id   AF-A0A8D2ZVP4-F1
#
_cell.length_a   1.000
_cell.length_b   1.000
_cell.length_c   1.000
_cell.angle_alpha   90.00
_cell.angle_beta   90.00
_cell.angle_gamma   90.00
#
_symmetry.space_group_name_H-M   'P 1'
#
loop_
_entity.id
_entity.type
_entity.pdbx_description
1 polymer ?
#
loop_
_entity_poly.entity_id
_entity_poly.type
_entity_poly.pdbx_seq_one_letter_code
_entity_poly.pdbx_strand_id
1 'polypeptide(L)'
;TETVTFFNGDVKHTSGDGKVVYYYAGPQTTHTTYPSGLEILHFPNRQIEKRHPGGQREILFPDRTIKCLEPDGSERTIFGDGTIVHVSPSGEKTVDFPSGQREIHTSRYKRREYPDGTVKTVFPGGRQETKYPSGRVHVRDENGQRIQASATHFSGPADCPFFLYSL
;
A
#
# COMPACT_ATOMS: atom_id res chain seq x y z
N THR A 1 -5.23 -14.58 39.70
CA THR A 1 -5.45 -13.33 38.95
C THR A 1 -5.50 -12.20 39.96
N GLU A 2 -5.15 -10.98 39.57
CA GLU A 2 -5.09 -9.81 40.46
C GLU A 2 -5.82 -8.64 39.80
N THR A 3 -6.58 -7.87 40.58
CA THR A 3 -7.25 -6.65 40.11
C THR A 3 -6.91 -5.48 41.03
N VAL A 4 -6.47 -4.38 40.45
CA VAL A 4 -6.14 -3.13 41.15
C VAL A 4 -7.03 -2.02 40.58
N THR A 5 -7.69 -1.28 41.46
CA THR A 5 -8.48 -0.09 41.10
C THR A 5 -7.76 1.15 41.61
N PHE A 6 -7.58 2.14 40.74
CA PHE A 6 -6.85 3.38 41.05
C PHE A 6 -7.83 4.51 41.39
N PHE A 7 -7.35 5.53 42.12
CA PHE A 7 -8.19 6.66 42.55
C PHE A 7 -8.75 7.51 41.40
N ASN A 8 -8.10 7.47 40.24
CA ASN A 8 -8.53 8.16 39.02
C ASN A 8 -9.61 7.39 38.23
N GLY A 9 -10.05 6.24 38.75
CA GLY A 9 -11.05 5.36 38.13
C GLY A 9 -10.46 4.30 37.21
N ASP A 10 -9.15 4.32 36.96
CA ASP A 10 -8.49 3.29 36.14
C ASP A 10 -8.54 1.92 36.82
N VAL A 11 -8.55 0.86 36.02
CA VAL A 11 -8.57 -0.52 36.52
C VAL A 11 -7.49 -1.33 35.81
N LYS A 12 -6.65 -2.03 36.56
CA LYS A 12 -5.67 -2.99 36.03
C LYS A 12 -6.05 -4.39 36.48
N HIS A 13 -6.13 -5.31 35.53
CA HIS A 13 -6.35 -6.72 35.77
C HIS A 13 -5.17 -7.55 35.22
N THR A 14 -4.58 -8.41 36.05
CA THR A 14 -3.50 -9.31 35.68
C THR A 14 -4.00 -10.75 35.75
N SER A 15 -3.95 -11.45 34.62
CA SER A 15 -4.32 -12.85 34.50
C SER A 15 -3.17 -13.78 34.93
N GLY A 16 -3.47 -15.04 35.27
CA GLY A 16 -2.46 -16.00 35.77
C GLY A 16 -1.44 -16.43 34.70
N ASP A 17 -1.78 -16.23 33.42
CA ASP A 17 -0.92 -16.46 32.26
C ASP A 17 0.01 -15.26 31.96
N GLY A 18 -0.04 -14.19 32.76
CA GLY A 18 0.76 -12.98 32.57
C GLY A 18 0.14 -11.93 31.65
N LYS A 19 -1.06 -12.17 31.09
CA LYS A 19 -1.80 -11.15 30.34
C LYS A 19 -2.25 -10.02 31.28
N VAL A 20 -2.01 -8.77 30.88
CA VAL A 20 -2.42 -7.57 31.61
C VAL A 20 -3.48 -6.82 30.80
N VAL A 21 -4.59 -6.45 31.44
CA VAL A 21 -5.64 -5.60 30.87
C VAL A 21 -5.74 -4.34 31.73
N TYR A 22 -5.48 -3.19 31.14
CA TYR A 22 -5.56 -1.88 31.77
C TYR A 22 -6.69 -1.08 31.13
N TYR A 23 -7.68 -0.66 31.91
CA TYR A 23 -8.74 0.23 31.49
C TYR A 23 -8.45 1.65 32.00
N TYR A 24 -8.31 2.59 31.06
CA TYR A 24 -8.16 4.00 31.35
C TYR A 24 -9.53 4.67 31.36
N ALA A 25 -9.98 5.14 32.52
CA ALA A 25 -11.33 5.67 32.70
C ALA A 25 -11.54 7.02 32.00
N GLY A 26 -10.56 7.91 32.06
CA GLY A 26 -10.62 9.23 31.40
C GLY A 26 -10.85 9.15 29.89
N PRO A 27 -9.97 8.48 29.12
CA PRO A 27 -10.12 8.34 27.67
C PRO A 27 -11.04 7.18 27.24
N GLN A 28 -11.55 6.37 28.19
CA GLN A 28 -12.36 5.17 27.93
C GLN A 28 -11.65 4.17 26.99
N THR A 29 -10.36 3.96 27.23
CA THR A 29 -9.50 3.10 26.40
C THR A 29 -9.13 1.84 27.17
N THR A 30 -9.25 0.69 26.53
CA THR A 30 -8.76 -0.59 27.09
C THR A 30 -7.45 -0.96 26.41
N HIS A 31 -6.39 -1.10 27.19
CA HIS A 31 -5.08 -1.53 26.74
C HIS A 31 -4.77 -2.93 27.29
N THR A 32 -4.56 -3.88 26.40
CA THR A 32 -4.17 -5.26 26.73
C THR A 32 -2.72 -5.49 26.34
N THR A 33 -1.91 -5.99 27.26
CA THR A 33 -0.53 -6.42 27.02
C THR A 33 -0.44 -7.93 27.21
N TYR A 34 0.04 -8.63 26.20
CA TYR A 34 0.26 -10.08 26.24
C TYR A 34 1.68 -10.42 26.68
N PRO A 35 1.93 -11.62 27.26
CA PRO A 35 3.28 -12.08 27.60
C PRO A 35 4.26 -12.10 26.43
N SER A 36 3.75 -12.24 25.20
CA SER A 36 4.55 -12.13 23.97
C SER A 36 5.07 -10.71 23.69
N GLY A 37 4.60 -9.70 24.43
CA GLY A 37 4.87 -8.28 24.22
C GLY A 37 3.93 -7.61 23.20
N LEU A 38 2.96 -8.34 22.64
CA LEU A 38 1.90 -7.73 21.82
C LEU A 38 1.01 -6.84 22.71
N GLU A 39 0.83 -5.60 22.28
CA GLU A 39 -0.12 -4.65 22.88
C GLU A 39 -1.33 -4.46 21.97
N ILE A 40 -2.53 -4.41 22.55
CA ILE A 40 -3.78 -4.10 21.83
C ILE A 40 -4.53 -3.00 22.57
N LEU A 41 -4.78 -1.87 21.91
CA LEU A 41 -5.58 -0.77 22.43
C LEU A 41 -6.94 -0.73 21.73
N HIS A 42 -8.02 -0.67 22.52
CA HIS A 42 -9.38 -0.46 22.04
C HIS A 42 -9.84 0.92 22.48
N PHE A 43 -10.15 1.77 21.50
CA PHE A 43 -10.60 3.15 21.71
C PHE A 43 -12.12 3.25 21.66
N PRO A 44 -12.72 4.28 22.28
CA PRO A 44 -14.19 4.44 22.33
C PRO A 44 -14.80 4.67 20.94
N ASN A 45 -14.04 5.22 20.00
CA ASN A 45 -14.47 5.42 18.61
C ASN A 45 -14.49 4.12 17.78
N ARG A 46 -14.27 2.95 18.38
CA ARG A 46 -14.12 1.63 17.74
C ARG A 46 -12.84 1.42 16.95
N GLN A 47 -11.88 2.35 17.04
CA GLN A 47 -10.53 2.10 16.54
C GLN A 47 -9.85 1.05 17.41
N ILE A 48 -9.10 0.16 16.76
CA ILE A 48 -8.24 -0.82 17.44
C ILE A 48 -6.81 -0.62 16.94
N GLU A 49 -5.87 -0.47 17.87
CA GLU A 49 -4.44 -0.47 17.54
C GLU A 49 -3.78 -1.73 18.09
N LYS A 50 -2.98 -2.41 17.27
CA LYS A 50 -2.05 -3.45 17.72
C LYS A 50 -0.62 -2.93 17.58
N ARG A 51 0.23 -3.22 18.58
CA ARG A 51 1.65 -2.87 18.57
C ARG A 51 2.44 -4.13 18.87
N HIS A 52 3.29 -4.51 17.92
CA HIS A 52 4.10 -5.72 18.01
C HIS A 52 5.48 -5.39 18.62
N PRO A 53 6.12 -6.35 19.32
CA PRO A 53 7.47 -6.19 19.89
C PRO A 53 8.55 -5.79 18.87
N GLY A 54 8.33 -6.06 17.58
CA GLY A 54 9.23 -5.68 16.49
C GLY A 54 9.07 -4.24 15.99
N GLY A 55 8.15 -3.45 16.57
CA GLY A 55 7.88 -2.07 16.17
C GLY A 55 6.77 -1.92 15.11
N GLN A 56 6.32 -3.02 14.50
CA GLN A 56 5.19 -3.02 13.58
C GLN A 56 3.91 -2.62 14.33
N ARG A 57 3.08 -1.78 13.71
CA ARG A 57 1.78 -1.37 14.26
C ARG A 57 0.68 -1.58 13.23
N GLU A 58 -0.48 -2.04 13.69
CA GLU A 58 -1.69 -2.16 12.88
C GLU A 58 -2.78 -1.28 13.48
N ILE A 59 -3.48 -0.51 12.67
CA ILE A 59 -4.60 0.34 13.06
C ILE A 59 -5.81 -0.09 12.26
N LEU A 60 -6.84 -0.61 12.93
CA LEU A 60 -8.15 -0.83 12.36
C LEU A 60 -9.02 0.39 12.68
N PHE A 61 -9.38 1.14 11.64
CA PHE A 61 -10.25 2.31 11.76
C PHE A 61 -11.73 1.93 11.79
N PRO A 62 -12.62 2.83 12.24
CA PRO A 62 -14.06 2.55 12.36
C PRO A 62 -14.74 2.26 11.01
N ASP A 63 -14.20 2.79 9.91
CA ASP A 63 -14.64 2.54 8.53
C ASP A 63 -14.13 1.19 7.96
N ARG A 64 -13.45 0.39 8.80
CA ARG A 64 -12.77 -0.87 8.46
C ARG A 64 -11.52 -0.73 7.61
N THR A 65 -11.03 0.48 7.38
CA THR A 65 -9.69 0.69 6.80
C THR A 65 -8.64 0.13 7.75
N ILE A 66 -7.66 -0.60 7.21
CA ILE A 66 -6.52 -1.13 7.97
C ILE A 66 -5.28 -0.37 7.55
N LYS A 67 -4.57 0.24 8.51
CA LYS A 67 -3.25 0.85 8.28
C LYS A 67 -2.18 0.08 9.04
N CYS A 68 -1.20 -0.44 8.33
CA CYS A 68 0.01 -1.05 8.86
C CYS A 68 1.15 -0.04 8.79
N LEU A 69 1.88 0.11 9.88
CA LEU A 69 3.08 0.94 10.00
C LEU A 69 4.25 0.01 10.31
N GLU A 70 5.26 -0.01 9.45
CA GLU A 70 6.42 -0.86 9.60
C GLU A 70 7.55 -0.14 10.35
N PRO A 71 8.48 -0.88 10.98
CA PRO A 71 9.61 -0.30 11.72
C PRO A 71 10.56 0.52 10.85
N ASP A 72 10.65 0.20 9.56
CA ASP A 72 11.49 0.92 8.59
C ASP A 72 10.88 2.27 8.16
N GLY A 73 9.67 2.60 8.62
CA GLY A 73 8.92 3.80 8.28
C GLY A 73 8.02 3.64 7.05
N SER A 74 7.96 2.47 6.43
CA SER A 74 6.99 2.19 5.37
C SER A 74 5.58 2.03 5.95
N GLU A 75 4.58 2.36 5.14
CA GLU A 75 3.18 2.27 5.52
C GLU A 75 2.39 1.54 4.45
N ARG A 76 1.43 0.72 4.88
CA ARG A 76 0.45 0.08 4.00
C ARG A 76 -0.96 0.36 4.48
N THR A 77 -1.85 0.80 3.61
CA THR A 77 -3.27 1.02 3.90
C THR A 77 -4.12 0.13 3.01
N ILE A 78 -5.06 -0.60 3.60
CA ILE A 78 -6.00 -1.50 2.92
C ILE A 78 -7.40 -0.91 3.13
N PHE A 79 -8.05 -0.55 2.03
CA PHE A 79 -9.39 0.01 2.03
C PHE A 79 -10.45 -1.08 1.83
N GLY A 80 -11.69 -0.80 2.24
CA GLY A 80 -12.79 -1.76 2.16
C GLY A 80 -13.21 -2.15 0.73
N ASP A 81 -12.86 -1.33 -0.27
CA ASP A 81 -13.06 -1.64 -1.68
C ASP A 81 -11.98 -2.58 -2.27
N GLY A 82 -10.94 -2.91 -1.48
CA GLY A 82 -9.79 -3.71 -1.90
C GLY A 82 -8.63 -2.89 -2.46
N THR A 83 -8.74 -1.56 -2.52
CA THR A 83 -7.61 -0.69 -2.87
C THR A 83 -6.53 -0.81 -1.81
N ILE A 84 -5.28 -0.96 -2.25
CA ILE A 84 -4.11 -1.03 -1.37
C ILE A 84 -3.19 0.13 -1.70
N VAL A 85 -2.87 0.94 -0.70
CA VAL A 85 -1.88 2.00 -0.80
C VAL A 85 -0.64 1.58 -0.04
N HIS A 86 0.53 1.69 -0.66
CA HIS A 86 1.81 1.54 0.01
C HIS A 86 2.59 2.84 -0.10
N VAL A 87 3.23 3.26 0.99
CA VAL A 87 4.11 4.43 1.04
C VAL A 87 5.47 3.96 1.56
N SER A 88 6.52 4.18 0.78
CA SER A 88 7.88 3.85 1.18
C SER A 88 8.40 4.84 2.22
N PRO A 89 9.49 4.51 2.93
CA PRO A 89 10.14 5.45 3.85
C PRO A 89 10.65 6.72 3.15
N SER A 90 10.94 6.64 1.85
CA SER A 90 11.34 7.78 1.02
C SER A 90 10.16 8.65 0.55
N GLY A 91 8.92 8.29 0.89
CA GLY A 91 7.70 9.01 0.53
C GLY A 91 7.15 8.68 -0.87
N GLU A 92 7.72 7.68 -1.57
CA GLU A 92 7.14 7.18 -2.82
C GLU A 92 5.88 6.38 -2.51
N LYS A 93 4.82 6.61 -3.29
CA LYS A 93 3.51 5.99 -3.06
C LYS A 93 3.16 5.09 -4.23
N THR A 94 2.71 3.87 -3.94
CA THR A 94 2.04 3.00 -4.91
C THR A 94 0.59 2.76 -4.51
N VAL A 95 -0.30 2.68 -5.50
CA VAL A 95 -1.72 2.35 -5.30
C VAL A 95 -2.06 1.19 -6.20
N ASP A 96 -2.46 0.07 -5.62
CA ASP A 96 -2.92 -1.11 -6.33
C ASP A 96 -4.44 -1.16 -6.23
N PHE A 97 -5.12 -1.11 -7.38
CA PHE A 97 -6.57 -1.13 -7.45
C PHE A 97 -7.09 -2.55 -7.70
N PRO A 98 -8.29 -2.90 -7.21
CA PRO A 98 -8.93 -4.19 -7.49
C PRO A 98 -9.11 -4.49 -8.97
N SER A 99 -9.18 -3.46 -9.81
CA SER A 99 -9.27 -3.59 -11.27
C SER A 99 -7.99 -4.11 -11.93
N GLY A 100 -6.90 -4.30 -11.16
CA GLY A 100 -5.55 -4.62 -11.67
C GLY A 100 -4.78 -3.40 -12.18
N GLN A 101 -5.39 -2.21 -12.13
CA GLN A 101 -4.66 -0.95 -12.38
C GLN A 101 -3.71 -0.66 -11.22
N ARG A 102 -2.56 -0.07 -11.53
CA ARG A 102 -1.58 0.37 -10.55
C ARG A 102 -1.17 1.82 -10.79
N GLU A 103 -1.00 2.58 -9.72
CA GLU A 103 -0.39 3.90 -9.77
C GLU A 103 0.90 3.96 -8.97
N ILE A 104 1.86 4.72 -9.47
CA ILE A 104 3.17 4.95 -8.85
C ILE A 104 3.41 6.47 -8.84
N HIS A 105 3.55 7.04 -7.65
CA HIS A 105 3.76 8.47 -7.42
C HIS A 105 5.15 8.64 -6.82
N THR A 106 6.04 9.26 -7.57
CA THR A 106 7.40 9.61 -7.14
C THR A 106 7.61 11.12 -7.26
N SER A 107 8.71 11.63 -6.75
CA SER A 107 9.14 13.01 -7.01
C SER A 107 9.43 13.28 -8.49
N ARG A 108 9.73 12.22 -9.26
CA ARG A 108 10.16 12.31 -10.66
C ARG A 108 9.04 12.11 -11.67
N TYR A 109 7.93 11.47 -11.29
CA TYR A 109 6.80 11.22 -12.17
C TYR A 109 5.59 10.66 -11.41
N LYS A 110 4.42 10.73 -12.04
CA LYS A 110 3.24 9.94 -11.72
C LYS A 110 2.97 8.97 -12.87
N ARG A 111 2.94 7.68 -12.58
CA ARG A 111 2.71 6.62 -13.58
C ARG A 111 1.45 5.86 -13.24
N ARG A 112 0.68 5.50 -14.26
CA ARG A 112 -0.46 4.60 -14.20
C ARG A 112 -0.25 3.44 -15.16
N GLU A 113 -0.30 2.24 -14.63
CA GLU A 113 -0.15 0.97 -15.32
C GLU A 113 -1.52 0.31 -15.42
N TYR A 114 -1.91 -0.10 -16.63
CA TYR A 114 -3.22 -0.65 -16.91
C TYR A 114 -3.10 -2.16 -17.15
N PRO A 115 -4.16 -2.95 -16.87
CA PRO A 115 -4.16 -4.40 -17.07
C PRO A 115 -3.89 -4.84 -18.51
N ASP A 116 -4.23 -3.99 -19.49
CA ASP A 116 -3.95 -4.23 -20.91
C ASP A 116 -2.45 -4.09 -21.26
N GLY A 117 -1.60 -3.69 -20.31
CA GLY A 117 -0.18 -3.41 -20.48
C GLY A 117 0.13 -1.98 -20.95
N THR A 118 -0.88 -1.13 -21.13
CA THR A 118 -0.67 0.30 -21.39
C THR A 118 -0.08 0.97 -20.15
N VAL A 119 0.91 1.85 -20.35
CA VAL A 119 1.53 2.62 -19.28
C VAL A 119 1.50 4.10 -19.62
N LYS A 120 0.90 4.91 -18.74
CA LYS A 120 0.88 6.37 -18.86
C LYS A 120 1.75 6.99 -17.78
N THR A 121 2.71 7.82 -18.16
CA THR A 121 3.60 8.53 -17.23
C THR A 121 3.47 10.04 -17.45
N VAL A 122 3.24 10.78 -16.38
CA VAL A 122 3.23 12.25 -16.35
C VAL A 122 4.45 12.71 -15.54
N PHE A 123 5.28 13.55 -16.14
CA PHE A 123 6.49 14.08 -15.52
C PHE A 123 6.23 15.47 -14.91
N PRO A 124 7.04 15.87 -13.91
CA PRO A 124 7.16 17.28 -13.53
C PRO A 124 7.43 18.13 -14.78
N GLY A 125 6.69 19.23 -14.95
CA GLY A 125 6.71 20.02 -16.20
C GLY A 125 5.72 19.56 -17.27
N GLY A 126 4.73 18.73 -16.93
CA GLY A 126 3.54 18.52 -17.77
C GLY A 126 3.71 17.55 -18.94
N ARG A 127 4.94 17.19 -19.34
CA ARG A 127 5.21 16.16 -20.36
C ARG A 127 4.52 14.85 -19.99
N GLN A 128 3.90 14.22 -20.98
CA GLN A 128 3.21 12.93 -20.82
C GLN A 128 3.72 11.90 -21.82
N GLU A 129 3.87 10.67 -21.37
CA GLU A 129 4.21 9.52 -22.20
C GLU A 129 3.14 8.44 -22.06
N THR A 130 2.72 7.87 -23.18
CA THR A 130 1.90 6.64 -23.22
C THR A 130 2.67 5.57 -23.96
N LYS A 131 3.02 4.48 -23.27
CA LYS A 131 3.64 3.29 -23.85
C LYS A 131 2.59 2.22 -23.99
N TYR A 132 2.48 1.64 -25.17
CA TYR A 132 1.55 0.55 -25.46
C TYR A 132 2.26 -0.81 -25.37
N PRO A 133 1.53 -1.92 -25.17
CA PRO A 133 2.11 -3.27 -25.16
C PRO A 133 2.91 -3.62 -26.42
N SER A 134 2.53 -3.02 -27.55
CA SER A 134 3.23 -3.17 -28.84
C SER A 134 4.62 -2.52 -28.88
N GLY A 135 5.04 -1.83 -27.82
CA GLY A 135 6.28 -1.04 -27.77
C GLY A 135 6.15 0.37 -28.35
N ARG A 136 5.03 0.68 -29.01
CA ARG A 136 4.74 2.03 -29.50
C ARG A 136 4.71 3.02 -28.34
N VAL A 137 5.35 4.18 -28.52
CA VAL A 137 5.35 5.27 -27.52
C VAL A 137 4.75 6.51 -28.14
N HIS A 138 3.82 7.16 -27.42
CA HIS A 138 3.32 8.49 -27.74
C HIS A 138 3.78 9.47 -26.68
N VAL A 139 4.37 10.59 -27.11
CA VAL A 139 4.84 11.64 -26.22
C VAL A 139 4.09 12.94 -26.51
N ARG A 140 3.59 13.58 -25.47
CA ARG A 140 2.99 14.92 -25.50
C ARG A 140 3.79 15.87 -24.61
N ASP A 141 3.93 17.11 -25.04
CA ASP A 141 4.50 18.18 -24.21
C ASP A 141 3.46 18.72 -23.20
N GLU A 142 3.84 19.77 -22.47
CA GLU A 142 3.01 20.46 -21.48
C GLU A 142 1.74 21.10 -22.06
N ASN A 143 1.77 21.47 -23.35
CA ASN A 143 0.65 22.08 -24.07
C ASN A 143 -0.26 21.02 -24.72
N GLY A 144 0.07 19.74 -24.55
CA GLY A 144 -0.66 18.62 -25.14
C GLY A 144 -0.30 18.35 -26.61
N GLN A 145 0.67 19.06 -27.19
CA GLN A 145 1.12 18.84 -28.56
C GLN A 145 1.97 17.56 -28.62
N ARG A 146 1.74 16.75 -29.65
CA ARG A 146 2.46 15.50 -29.84
C ARG A 146 3.87 15.77 -30.36
N ILE A 147 4.88 15.39 -29.59
CA ILE A 147 6.29 15.64 -29.90
C ILE A 147 7.02 14.42 -30.48
N GLN A 148 6.53 13.19 -30.24
CA GLN A 148 7.10 12.00 -30.87
C GLN A 148 6.10 10.83 -30.88
N ALA A 149 6.11 10.03 -31.95
CA ALA A 149 5.68 8.64 -31.88
C ALA A 149 6.68 7.74 -32.59
N SER A 150 7.37 6.87 -31.85
CA SER A 150 8.13 5.79 -32.46
C SER A 150 7.17 4.65 -32.81
N ALA A 151 7.13 4.28 -34.09
CA ALA A 151 6.69 2.95 -34.50
C ALA A 151 7.94 2.07 -34.45
N THR A 152 8.06 1.17 -33.48
CA THR A 152 9.03 0.09 -33.58
C THR A 152 8.54 -0.84 -34.68
N HIS A 153 9.08 -0.64 -35.88
CA HIS A 153 8.99 -1.57 -36.99
C HIS A 153 9.71 -2.85 -36.55
N PHE A 154 8.97 -3.93 -36.30
CA PHE A 154 9.57 -5.26 -36.31
C PHE A 154 9.84 -5.59 -37.78
N SER A 155 10.98 -5.13 -38.31
CA SER A 155 11.58 -5.75 -39.50
C SER A 155 12.14 -7.09 -39.04
N GLY A 156 11.28 -8.11 -38.95
CA GLY A 156 11.76 -9.49 -39.03
C GLY A 156 12.38 -9.67 -40.41
N PRO A 157 13.60 -10.23 -40.53
CA PRO A 157 14.14 -10.51 -41.85
C PRO A 157 13.22 -11.51 -42.55
N ALA A 158 12.76 -11.11 -43.73
CA ALA A 158 12.28 -12.06 -44.72
C ALA A 158 13.46 -12.94 -45.12
N ASP A 159 13.41 -14.21 -44.75
CA ASP A 159 14.10 -15.30 -45.44
C ASP A 159 13.38 -16.62 -45.08
N CYS A 160 12.39 -16.96 -45.90
CA CYS A 160 12.14 -18.34 -46.31
C CYS A 160 12.85 -18.48 -47.67
N PRO A 161 13.48 -19.61 -48.04
CA PRO A 161 12.70 -20.84 -48.22
C PRO A 161 13.44 -22.21 -48.11
N PHE A 162 12.64 -23.29 -48.09
CA PHE A 162 12.96 -24.72 -48.45
C PHE A 162 13.89 -25.52 -47.49
N PHE A 163 13.72 -26.82 -47.17
CA PHE A 163 13.00 -27.98 -47.73
C PHE A 163 12.78 -29.08 -46.63
N LEU A 164 11.69 -29.86 -46.78
CA LEU A 164 11.44 -31.31 -46.49
C LEU A 164 12.36 -32.09 -45.51
N TYR A 165 11.88 -32.94 -44.59
CA TYR A 165 11.08 -34.15 -44.83
C TYR A 165 10.31 -34.61 -43.58
N SER A 166 9.19 -35.28 -43.85
CA SER A 166 8.41 -36.12 -42.95
C SER A 166 9.16 -37.38 -42.53
N LEU A 167 8.99 -37.81 -41.28
CA LEU A 167 8.55 -39.16 -40.84
C LEU A 167 8.18 -39.10 -39.34
#